data_AF-A0A9P6DVF6-F1
#
_entry.id   AF-A0A9P6DVF6-F1
#
_cell.length_a   1.000
_cell.length_b   1.000
_cell.length_c   1.000
_cell.angle_alpha   90.00
_cell.angle_beta   90.00
_cell.angle_gamma   90.00
#
_symmetry.space_group_name_H-M   'P 1'
#
loop_
_entity.id
_entity.type
_entity.pdbx_description
1 polymer ?
#
loop_
_entity_poly.entity_id
_entity_poly.type
_entity_poly.pdbx_seq_one_letter_code
_entity_poly.pdbx_strand_id
1 'polypeptide(L)'
;MSGTGPREAVFPTRQALTNTKLRLKSAQNGHSLLAKKRDALTLRFRQILRKVDEAKRKMGRVLQLASFSLAEVTYATGANSIAYLVQEQAKTASFHFNLTGLGRGGQQILKSRDVYTKALETLVELASLQTAFMILDEVIRATNRRVNAIEHVVIPRLDNTVQYIVSELDEADREEFFRLKKVQGKKKRDAEAAEFVRKKLLGDTGEVQENSSAWLRRS
;
A
#
# COMPACT_ATOMS: atom_id res chain seq x y z
N MET A 1 10.77 -10.76 -24.67
CA MET A 1 9.83 -9.64 -24.82
C MET A 1 10.05 -8.69 -23.65
N SER A 2 11.03 -7.79 -23.77
CA SER A 2 11.33 -6.76 -22.77
C SER A 2 10.79 -5.42 -23.29
N GLY A 3 10.03 -4.70 -22.47
CA GLY A 3 9.90 -3.24 -22.64
C GLY A 3 8.53 -2.64 -23.00
N THR A 4 7.42 -3.38 -23.02
CA THR A 4 6.11 -2.79 -23.41
C THR A 4 5.29 -2.23 -22.24
N GLY A 5 5.88 -2.07 -21.06
CA GLY A 5 5.22 -1.50 -19.89
C GLY A 5 5.69 -0.06 -19.60
N PRO A 6 4.86 0.76 -18.94
CA PRO A 6 5.28 2.08 -18.50
C PRO A 6 6.54 1.98 -17.61
N ARG A 7 7.50 2.87 -17.83
CA ARG A 7 8.75 2.99 -17.08
C ARG A 7 8.92 4.39 -16.51
N GLU A 8 9.84 4.58 -15.58
CA GLU A 8 10.22 5.91 -15.13
C GLU A 8 11.19 6.54 -16.14
N ALA A 9 11.05 7.85 -16.37
CA ALA A 9 11.97 8.61 -17.22
C ALA A 9 13.23 8.95 -16.43
N VAL A 10 14.19 8.03 -16.41
CA VAL A 10 15.47 8.18 -15.70
C VAL A 10 16.63 7.87 -16.63
N PHE A 11 17.68 8.68 -16.58
CA PHE A 11 18.89 8.46 -17.36
C PHE A 11 19.68 7.25 -16.80
N PRO A 12 20.16 6.33 -17.65
CA PRO A 12 20.81 5.10 -17.20
C PRO A 12 22.22 5.39 -16.66
N THR A 13 22.32 5.42 -15.32
CA THR A 13 23.60 5.52 -14.60
C THR A 13 23.68 4.47 -13.50
N ARG A 14 24.89 4.09 -13.07
CA ARG A 14 25.07 3.18 -11.93
C ARG A 14 24.42 3.72 -10.65
N GLN A 15 24.42 5.04 -10.44
CA GLN A 15 23.74 5.66 -9.30
C GLN A 15 22.22 5.54 -9.41
N ALA A 16 21.65 5.78 -10.60
CA ALA A 16 20.23 5.60 -10.87
C ALA A 16 19.80 4.13 -10.64
N LEU A 17 20.63 3.16 -11.03
CA LEU A 17 20.38 1.73 -10.79
C LEU A 17 20.28 1.42 -9.30
N THR A 18 21.22 1.91 -8.49
CA THR A 18 21.20 1.69 -7.04
C THR A 18 19.96 2.30 -6.40
N ASN A 19 19.61 3.53 -6.78
CA ASN A 19 18.42 4.22 -6.27
C ASN A 19 17.12 3.51 -6.66
N THR A 20 16.98 3.08 -7.91
CA THR A 20 15.78 2.35 -8.39
C THR A 20 15.66 0.97 -7.75
N LYS A 21 16.75 0.22 -7.59
CA LYS A 21 16.76 -1.05 -6.84
C LYS A 21 16.35 -0.87 -5.38
N LEU A 22 16.83 0.19 -4.71
CA LEU A 22 16.45 0.50 -3.34
C LEU A 22 14.94 0.80 -3.24
N ARG A 23 14.39 1.56 -4.19
CA ARG A 23 12.94 1.84 -4.28
C ARG A 23 12.13 0.57 -4.53
N LEU A 24 12.58 -0.30 -5.44
CA LEU A 24 11.94 -1.59 -5.71
C LEU A 24 11.87 -2.46 -4.45
N LYS A 25 12.98 -2.60 -3.73
CA LYS A 25 13.02 -3.36 -2.47
C LYS A 25 12.13 -2.74 -1.39
N SER A 26 12.11 -1.41 -1.31
CA SER A 26 11.22 -0.68 -0.39
C SER A 26 9.74 -0.90 -0.72
N ALA A 27 9.38 -0.91 -2.01
CA ALA A 27 8.02 -1.18 -2.48
C ALA A 27 7.60 -2.63 -2.18
N GLN A 28 8.49 -3.61 -2.40
CA GLN A 28 8.25 -5.02 -2.05
C GLN A 28 8.04 -5.22 -0.54
N ASN A 29 8.88 -4.60 0.29
CA ASN A 29 8.72 -4.63 1.74
C ASN A 29 7.40 -3.96 2.15
N GLY A 30 7.09 -2.78 1.59
CA GLY A 30 5.85 -2.05 1.84
C GLY A 30 4.60 -2.86 1.47
N HIS A 31 4.62 -3.55 0.32
CA HIS A 31 3.56 -4.47 -0.10
C HIS A 31 3.32 -5.58 0.95
N SER A 32 4.38 -6.28 1.37
CA SER A 32 4.28 -7.36 2.34
C SER A 32 3.73 -6.90 3.70
N LEU A 33 4.10 -5.70 4.15
CA LEU A 33 3.63 -5.11 5.41
C LEU A 33 2.16 -4.72 5.32
N LEU A 34 1.76 -4.10 4.21
CA LEU A 34 0.37 -3.71 3.99
C LEU A 34 -0.54 -4.92 3.82
N ALA A 35 -0.08 -5.98 3.17
CA ALA A 35 -0.81 -7.25 3.07
C ALA A 35 -1.05 -7.87 4.46
N LYS A 36 -0.01 -7.96 5.31
CA LYS A 36 -0.15 -8.42 6.70
C LYS A 36 -1.12 -7.54 7.51
N LYS A 37 -1.03 -6.22 7.35
CA LYS A 37 -1.95 -5.27 8.00
C LYS A 37 -3.40 -5.51 7.54
N ARG A 38 -3.63 -5.65 6.24
CA ARG A 38 -4.94 -5.96 5.66
C ARG A 38 -5.53 -7.22 6.28
N ASP A 39 -4.75 -8.30 6.34
CA ASP A 39 -5.25 -9.60 6.80
C ASP A 39 -5.61 -9.54 8.29
N ALA A 40 -4.78 -8.86 9.11
CA ALA A 40 -5.09 -8.60 10.52
C ALA A 40 -6.35 -7.74 10.71
N LEU A 41 -6.52 -6.69 9.89
CA LEU A 41 -7.74 -5.86 9.91
C LEU A 41 -8.97 -6.65 9.48
N THR A 42 -8.85 -7.52 8.48
CA THR A 42 -9.93 -8.40 8.01
C THR A 42 -10.37 -9.38 9.10
N LEU A 43 -9.43 -9.89 9.89
CA LEU A 43 -9.74 -10.74 11.04
C LEU A 43 -10.53 -9.97 12.12
N ARG A 44 -10.05 -8.78 12.50
CA ARG A 44 -10.74 -7.87 13.46
C ARG A 44 -12.12 -7.48 12.94
N PHE A 45 -12.25 -7.22 11.66
CA PHE A 45 -13.51 -6.87 10.99
C PHE A 45 -14.55 -7.98 11.15
N ARG A 46 -14.17 -9.24 10.93
CA ARG A 46 -15.06 -10.39 11.16
C ARG A 46 -15.49 -10.53 12.61
N GLN A 47 -14.61 -10.23 13.57
CA GLN A 47 -14.96 -10.26 15.00
C GLN A 47 -15.98 -9.17 15.34
N ILE A 48 -15.81 -7.96 14.82
CA ILE A 48 -16.76 -6.85 15.03
C ILE A 48 -18.08 -7.14 14.34
N LEU A 49 -18.06 -7.72 13.14
CA LEU A 49 -19.27 -8.11 12.40
C LEU A 49 -20.15 -9.05 13.23
N ARG A 50 -19.56 -10.05 13.90
CA ARG A 50 -20.30 -10.93 14.82
C ARG A 50 -20.93 -10.17 15.99
N LYS A 51 -20.17 -9.26 16.62
CA LYS A 51 -20.68 -8.42 17.72
C LYS A 51 -21.84 -7.52 17.27
N VAL A 52 -21.75 -6.94 16.07
CA VAL A 52 -22.81 -6.11 15.49
C VAL A 52 -24.06 -6.93 15.20
N ASP A 53 -23.93 -8.14 14.63
CA ASP A 53 -25.08 -9.02 14.38
C ASP A 53 -25.76 -9.43 15.69
N GLU A 54 -24.98 -9.83 16.71
CA GLU A 54 -25.51 -10.15 18.03
C GLU A 54 -26.23 -8.96 18.69
N ALA A 55 -25.63 -7.77 18.67
CA ALA A 55 -26.22 -6.55 19.20
C ALA A 55 -27.51 -6.17 18.44
N LYS A 56 -27.53 -6.31 17.11
CA LYS A 56 -28.71 -6.03 16.29
C LYS A 56 -29.86 -6.98 16.59
N ARG A 57 -29.58 -8.28 16.80
CA ARG A 57 -30.60 -9.26 17.22
C ARG A 57 -31.13 -8.97 18.62
N LYS A 58 -30.28 -8.57 19.57
CA LYS A 58 -30.70 -8.17 20.93
C LYS A 58 -31.58 -6.93 20.89
N MET A 59 -31.14 -5.88 20.19
CA MET A 59 -31.92 -4.64 19.99
C MET A 59 -33.29 -4.94 19.37
N GLY A 60 -33.36 -5.81 18.36
CA GLY A 60 -34.63 -6.21 17.75
C GLY A 60 -35.65 -6.75 18.76
N ARG A 61 -35.20 -7.57 19.72
CA ARG A 61 -36.07 -8.07 20.79
C ARG A 61 -36.49 -6.99 21.79
N VAL A 62 -35.55 -6.14 22.23
CA VAL A 62 -35.85 -5.06 23.19
C VAL A 62 -36.80 -4.04 22.57
N LEU A 63 -36.62 -3.72 21.28
CA LEU A 63 -37.48 -2.79 20.56
C LEU A 63 -38.89 -3.37 20.32
N GLN A 64 -39.01 -4.68 20.10
CA GLN A 64 -40.30 -5.37 20.07
C GLN A 64 -41.03 -5.24 21.41
N LEU A 65 -40.34 -5.52 22.53
CA LEU A 65 -40.91 -5.35 23.87
C LEU A 65 -41.33 -3.90 24.14
N ALA A 66 -40.50 -2.94 23.73
CA ALA A 66 -40.83 -1.51 23.83
C ALA A 66 -42.08 -1.18 23.03
N SER A 67 -42.19 -1.68 21.80
CA SER A 67 -43.35 -1.45 20.92
C SER A 67 -44.63 -2.06 21.49
N PHE A 68 -44.56 -3.25 22.11
CA PHE A 68 -45.69 -3.84 22.84
C PHE A 68 -46.08 -2.99 24.05
N SER A 69 -45.11 -2.51 24.83
CA SER A 69 -45.39 -1.63 25.97
C SER A 69 -46.04 -0.31 25.54
N LEU A 70 -45.66 0.24 24.38
CA LEU A 70 -46.33 1.42 23.83
C LEU A 70 -47.78 1.12 23.45
N ALA A 71 -48.04 -0.04 22.84
CA ALA A 71 -49.40 -0.46 22.50
C ALA A 71 -50.29 -0.63 23.75
N GLU A 72 -49.76 -1.18 24.86
CA GLU A 72 -50.45 -1.23 26.15
C GLU A 72 -50.84 0.17 26.64
N VAL A 73 -49.94 1.15 26.50
CA VAL A 73 -50.20 2.54 26.87
C VAL A 73 -51.27 3.16 25.98
N THR A 74 -51.14 3.03 24.65
CA THR A 74 -52.12 3.57 23.68
C THR A 74 -53.52 3.01 23.93
N TYR A 75 -53.63 1.73 24.30
CA TYR A 75 -54.90 1.12 24.68
C TYR A 75 -55.44 1.69 26.00
N ALA A 76 -54.59 1.82 27.02
CA ALA A 76 -55.00 2.29 28.35
C ALA A 76 -55.35 3.79 28.41
N THR A 77 -54.73 4.62 27.57
CA THR A 77 -54.88 6.09 27.60
C THR A 77 -55.80 6.64 26.50
N GLY A 78 -56.25 5.79 25.58
CA GLY A 78 -56.91 6.20 24.33
C GLY A 78 -55.92 6.81 23.33
N ALA A 79 -56.21 6.65 22.04
CA ALA A 79 -55.26 6.90 20.93
C ALA A 79 -54.69 8.32 20.82
N ASN A 80 -55.36 9.34 21.37
CA ASN A 80 -55.06 10.76 21.11
C ASN A 80 -54.47 11.55 22.30
N SER A 81 -54.28 10.96 23.48
CA SER A 81 -53.81 11.70 24.67
C SER A 81 -52.28 11.82 24.76
N ILE A 82 -51.54 10.81 24.30
CA ILE A 82 -50.08 10.72 24.47
C ILE A 82 -49.36 11.77 23.62
N ALA A 83 -49.74 11.94 22.35
CA ALA A 83 -49.07 12.85 21.42
C ALA A 83 -49.20 14.31 21.85
N TYR A 84 -50.38 14.71 22.33
CA TYR A 84 -50.65 16.06 22.82
C TYR A 84 -49.86 16.37 24.11
N LEU A 85 -49.87 15.45 25.08
CA LEU A 85 -49.12 15.58 26.33
C LEU A 85 -47.60 15.70 26.12
N VAL A 86 -47.04 14.90 25.21
CA VAL A 86 -45.60 14.95 24.91
C VAL A 86 -45.23 16.24 24.18
N GLN A 87 -46.05 16.72 23.25
CA GLN A 87 -45.80 17.98 22.53
C GLN A 87 -45.91 19.21 23.43
N GLU A 88 -46.84 19.22 24.38
CA GLU A 88 -47.02 20.35 25.30
C GLU A 88 -45.87 20.45 26.31
N GLN A 89 -45.45 19.32 26.88
CA GLN A 89 -44.32 19.24 27.81
C GLN A 89 -42.95 19.46 27.15
N ALA A 90 -42.81 19.28 25.85
CA ALA A 90 -41.58 19.64 25.13
C ALA A 90 -41.44 21.17 24.93
N LYS A 91 -42.54 21.92 24.96
CA LYS A 91 -42.56 23.39 24.77
C LYS A 91 -42.29 24.14 26.07
N THR A 92 -42.87 23.69 27.18
CA THR A 92 -42.51 24.17 28.50
C THR A 92 -41.29 23.39 28.95
N ALA A 93 -40.13 24.01 29.15
CA ALA A 93 -38.88 23.36 29.61
C ALA A 93 -38.95 22.80 31.05
N SER A 94 -40.12 22.35 31.47
CA SER A 94 -40.51 21.80 32.75
C SER A 94 -41.23 20.48 32.46
N PHE A 95 -40.56 19.35 32.68
CA PHE A 95 -41.17 18.02 32.62
C PHE A 95 -41.95 17.75 33.92
N HIS A 96 -43.04 18.48 34.13
CA HIS A 96 -43.97 18.16 35.22
C HIS A 96 -45.14 17.37 34.63
N PHE A 97 -44.96 16.05 34.55
CA PHE A 97 -46.05 15.13 34.25
C PHE A 97 -46.97 15.07 35.47
N ASN A 98 -47.90 16.04 35.57
CA ASN A 98 -49.04 15.88 36.44
C ASN A 98 -49.88 14.75 35.85
N LEU A 99 -49.71 13.55 36.41
CA LEU A 99 -50.48 12.34 36.15
C LEU A 99 -51.96 12.67 36.47
N THR A 100 -52.66 13.36 35.57
CA THR A 100 -54.11 13.61 35.68
C THR A 100 -54.84 12.35 35.26
N GLY A 101 -54.65 11.30 36.06
CA GLY A 101 -55.22 9.98 35.86
C GLY A 101 -54.88 9.11 37.05
N LEU A 102 -55.71 9.17 38.09
CA LEU A 102 -55.76 8.28 39.26
C LEU A 102 -56.08 6.80 38.88
N GLY A 103 -55.78 6.37 37.66
CA GLY A 103 -56.09 5.06 37.11
C GLY A 103 -54.85 4.32 36.57
N ARG A 104 -55.04 3.05 36.18
CA ARG A 104 -53.98 2.15 35.67
C ARG A 104 -53.13 2.73 34.53
N GLY A 105 -53.62 3.74 33.79
CA GLY A 105 -52.92 4.34 32.64
C GLY A 105 -51.60 5.04 32.98
N GLY A 106 -51.52 5.77 34.09
CA GLY A 106 -50.30 6.48 34.48
C GLY A 106 -49.13 5.54 34.81
N GLN A 107 -49.43 4.41 35.47
CA GLN A 107 -48.44 3.36 35.75
C GLN A 107 -47.94 2.69 34.46
N GLN A 108 -48.80 2.51 33.46
CA GLN A 108 -48.39 1.94 32.17
C GLN A 108 -47.48 2.91 31.38
N ILE A 109 -47.74 4.22 31.44
CA ILE A 109 -46.86 5.23 30.82
C ILE A 109 -45.46 5.17 31.43
N LEU A 110 -45.34 5.14 32.76
CA LEU A 110 -44.05 5.06 33.45
C LEU A 110 -43.29 3.77 33.08
N LYS A 111 -43.99 2.62 33.08
CA LYS A 111 -43.42 1.34 32.66
C LYS A 111 -42.91 1.39 31.20
N SER A 112 -43.71 1.95 30.28
CA SER A 112 -43.31 2.10 28.88
C SER A 112 -42.11 3.02 28.71
N ARG A 113 -42.06 4.13 29.46
CA ARG A 113 -40.88 5.01 29.48
C ARG A 113 -39.63 4.23 29.85
N ASP A 114 -39.67 3.46 30.94
CA ASP A 114 -38.50 2.72 31.42
C ASP A 114 -38.02 1.65 30.42
N VAL A 115 -38.96 0.99 29.72
CA VAL A 115 -38.63 0.02 28.65
C VAL A 115 -38.01 0.74 27.44
N TYR A 116 -38.52 1.91 27.05
CA TYR A 116 -37.95 2.70 25.95
C TYR A 116 -36.59 3.29 26.28
N THR A 117 -36.37 3.75 27.51
CA THR A 117 -35.04 4.24 27.95
C THR A 117 -33.99 3.14 27.79
N LYS A 118 -34.29 1.91 28.24
CA LYS A 118 -33.41 0.74 28.05
C LYS A 118 -33.22 0.39 26.56
N ALA A 119 -34.27 0.51 25.75
CA ALA A 119 -34.15 0.30 24.30
C ALA A 119 -33.20 1.32 23.65
N LEU A 120 -33.30 2.60 24.02
CA LEU A 120 -32.44 3.66 23.53
C LEU A 120 -30.97 3.45 23.93
N GLU A 121 -30.70 3.02 25.16
CA GLU A 121 -29.34 2.64 25.59
C GLU A 121 -28.73 1.58 24.67
N THR A 122 -29.46 0.50 24.40
CA THR A 122 -28.98 -0.56 23.49
C THR A 122 -28.82 -0.10 22.03
N LEU A 123 -29.62 0.89 21.60
CA LEU A 123 -29.54 1.45 20.25
C LEU A 123 -28.31 2.33 20.11
N VAL A 124 -27.99 3.15 21.11
CA VAL A 124 -26.77 3.96 21.16
C VAL A 124 -25.53 3.06 21.15
N GLU A 125 -25.53 1.97 21.91
CA GLU A 125 -24.46 0.98 21.87
C GLU A 125 -24.30 0.36 20.47
N LEU A 126 -25.40 -0.05 19.82
CA LEU A 126 -25.35 -0.59 18.46
C LEU A 126 -24.80 0.45 17.46
N ALA A 127 -25.25 1.70 17.54
CA ALA A 127 -24.80 2.77 16.66
C ALA A 127 -23.30 3.05 16.80
N SER A 128 -22.77 2.97 18.02
CA SER A 128 -21.33 3.11 18.27
C SER A 128 -20.51 2.00 17.59
N LEU A 129 -20.99 0.74 17.69
CA LEU A 129 -20.36 -0.41 17.04
C LEU A 129 -20.46 -0.35 15.51
N GLN A 130 -21.60 0.09 14.98
CA GLN A 130 -21.81 0.28 13.54
C GLN A 130 -20.89 1.37 12.98
N THR A 131 -20.73 2.48 13.69
CA THR A 131 -19.81 3.55 13.28
C THR A 131 -18.37 3.04 13.23
N ALA A 132 -17.91 2.32 14.26
CA ALA A 132 -16.58 1.72 14.28
C ALA A 132 -16.39 0.69 13.14
N PHE A 133 -17.43 -0.08 12.81
CA PHE A 133 -17.43 -1.03 11.71
C PHE A 133 -17.28 -0.33 10.34
N MET A 134 -18.01 0.77 10.10
CA MET A 134 -17.92 1.54 8.86
C MET A 134 -16.53 2.15 8.66
N ILE A 135 -15.95 2.73 9.72
CA ILE A 135 -14.59 3.28 9.67
C ILE A 135 -13.57 2.19 9.35
N LEU A 136 -13.68 1.01 9.98
CA LEU A 136 -12.78 -0.10 9.73
C LEU A 136 -12.88 -0.63 8.29
N ASP A 137 -14.09 -0.73 7.74
CA ASP A 137 -14.32 -1.14 6.34
C ASP A 137 -13.65 -0.18 5.35
N GLU A 138 -13.75 1.13 5.59
CA GLU A 138 -13.08 2.14 4.78
C GLU A 138 -11.56 1.98 4.82
N VAL A 139 -10.97 1.77 6.00
CA VAL A 139 -9.52 1.56 6.17
C VAL A 139 -9.06 0.28 5.45
N ILE A 140 -9.86 -0.79 5.50
CA ILE A 140 -9.56 -2.04 4.77
C ILE A 140 -9.59 -1.78 3.26
N ARG A 141 -10.63 -1.14 2.73
CA ARG A 141 -10.70 -0.79 1.30
C ARG A 141 -9.56 0.12 0.86
N ALA A 142 -9.21 1.13 1.66
CA ALA A 142 -8.06 2.00 1.38
C ALA A 142 -6.74 1.21 1.37
N THR A 143 -6.55 0.28 2.30
CA THR A 143 -5.37 -0.59 2.36
C THR A 143 -5.33 -1.53 1.15
N ASN A 144 -6.44 -2.15 0.76
CA ASN A 144 -6.53 -3.02 -0.42
C ASN A 144 -6.17 -2.28 -1.70
N ARG A 145 -6.72 -1.08 -1.91
CA ARG A 145 -6.40 -0.26 -3.07
C ARG A 145 -4.90 0.07 -3.13
N ARG A 146 -4.28 0.37 -1.98
CA ARG A 146 -2.83 0.62 -1.90
C ARG A 146 -1.99 -0.62 -2.20
N VAL A 147 -2.37 -1.78 -1.66
CA VAL A 147 -1.70 -3.06 -1.95
C VAL A 147 -1.75 -3.34 -3.46
N ASN A 148 -2.93 -3.27 -4.07
CA ASN A 148 -3.11 -3.53 -5.50
C ASN A 148 -2.37 -2.51 -6.37
N ALA A 149 -2.33 -1.23 -5.97
CA ALA A 149 -1.56 -0.21 -6.68
C ALA A 149 -0.05 -0.50 -6.64
N ILE A 150 0.47 -0.97 -5.49
CA ILE A 150 1.88 -1.34 -5.39
C ILE A 150 2.18 -2.58 -6.22
N GLU A 151 1.34 -3.61 -6.13
CA GLU A 151 1.52 -4.90 -6.78
C GLU A 151 1.45 -4.81 -8.31
N HIS A 152 0.45 -4.10 -8.85
CA HIS A 152 0.17 -4.11 -10.29
C HIS A 152 0.64 -2.85 -11.03
N VAL A 153 0.96 -1.75 -10.32
CA VAL A 153 1.42 -0.51 -10.96
C VAL A 153 2.85 -0.19 -10.58
N VAL A 154 3.18 -0.09 -9.29
CA VAL A 154 4.49 0.41 -8.86
C VAL A 154 5.60 -0.62 -9.07
N ILE A 155 5.44 -1.85 -8.59
CA ILE A 155 6.46 -2.91 -8.70
C ILE A 155 6.80 -3.20 -10.17
N PRO A 156 5.82 -3.42 -11.08
CA PRO A 156 6.14 -3.67 -12.49
C PRO A 156 6.83 -2.50 -13.18
N ARG A 157 6.43 -1.25 -12.86
CA ARG A 157 7.09 -0.05 -13.41
C ARG A 157 8.54 0.08 -12.98
N LEU A 158 8.83 -0.18 -11.70
CA LEU A 158 10.18 -0.15 -11.17
C LEU A 158 11.03 -1.28 -11.75
N ASP A 159 10.48 -2.48 -11.90
CA ASP A 159 11.21 -3.62 -12.47
C ASP A 159 11.56 -3.39 -13.94
N ASN A 160 10.62 -2.87 -14.75
CA ASN A 160 10.89 -2.45 -16.14
C ASN A 160 11.99 -1.38 -16.21
N THR A 161 12.00 -0.44 -15.26
CA THR A 161 13.01 0.62 -15.21
C THR A 161 14.38 0.05 -14.84
N VAL A 162 14.45 -0.89 -13.89
CA VAL A 162 15.70 -1.57 -13.53
C VAL A 162 16.23 -2.38 -14.71
N GLN A 163 15.38 -3.14 -15.41
CA GLN A 163 15.76 -3.89 -16.60
C GLN A 163 16.34 -2.99 -17.69
N TYR A 164 15.70 -1.84 -17.96
CA TYR A 164 16.21 -0.84 -18.90
C TYR A 164 17.59 -0.30 -18.50
N ILE A 165 17.76 0.13 -17.24
CA ILE A 165 19.04 0.68 -16.79
C ILE A 165 20.14 -0.38 -16.89
N VAL A 166 19.84 -1.64 -16.55
CA VAL A 166 20.81 -2.74 -16.68
C VAL A 166 21.19 -2.97 -18.14
N SER A 167 20.22 -3.05 -19.05
CA SER A 167 20.53 -3.28 -20.47
C SER A 167 21.37 -2.15 -21.09
N GLU A 168 21.10 -0.89 -20.73
CA GLU A 168 21.88 0.26 -21.20
C GLU A 168 23.29 0.30 -20.61
N LEU A 169 23.44 -0.03 -19.33
CA LEU A 169 24.76 -0.10 -18.70
C LEU A 169 25.62 -1.24 -19.26
N ASP A 170 25.01 -2.41 -19.51
CA ASP A 170 25.71 -3.55 -20.09
C ASP A 170 26.16 -3.25 -21.54
N GLU A 171 25.36 -2.51 -22.32
CA GLU A 171 25.75 -2.08 -23.67
C GLU A 171 26.88 -1.03 -23.63
N ALA A 172 26.81 -0.05 -22.71
CA ALA A 172 27.88 0.92 -22.51
C ALA A 172 29.21 0.26 -22.09
N ASP A 173 29.15 -0.68 -21.13
CA ASP A 173 30.32 -1.46 -20.69
C ASP A 173 30.89 -2.31 -21.85
N ARG A 174 30.01 -2.88 -22.69
CA ARG A 174 30.39 -3.63 -23.89
C ARG A 174 31.10 -2.75 -24.92
N GLU A 175 30.56 -1.58 -25.24
CA GLU A 175 31.18 -0.62 -26.15
C GLU A 175 32.56 -0.17 -25.65
N GLU A 176 32.68 0.13 -24.36
CA GLU A 176 33.94 0.49 -23.74
C GLU A 176 34.97 -0.64 -23.83
N PHE A 177 34.55 -1.88 -23.57
CA PHE A 177 35.39 -3.05 -23.74
C PHE A 177 35.89 -3.22 -25.18
N PHE A 178 35.02 -3.05 -26.18
CA PHE A 178 35.43 -3.10 -27.60
C PHE A 178 36.42 -1.98 -27.96
N ARG A 179 36.22 -0.76 -27.47
CA ARG A 179 37.16 0.36 -27.67
C ARG A 179 38.53 0.04 -27.07
N LEU A 180 38.58 -0.43 -25.82
CA LEU A 180 39.82 -0.82 -25.14
C LEU A 180 40.54 -1.96 -25.87
N LYS A 181 39.81 -2.97 -26.35
CA LYS A 181 40.37 -4.08 -27.13
C LYS A 181 40.99 -3.61 -28.44
N LYS A 182 40.36 -2.66 -29.15
CA LYS A 182 40.94 -2.05 -30.37
C LYS A 182 42.22 -1.27 -30.06
N VAL A 183 42.23 -0.48 -28.98
CA VAL A 183 43.41 0.31 -28.57
C VAL A 183 44.57 -0.60 -28.17
N GLN A 184 44.33 -1.62 -27.35
CA GLN A 184 45.35 -2.61 -26.98
C GLN A 184 45.84 -3.38 -28.20
N GLY A 185 44.93 -3.78 -29.11
CA GLY A 185 45.30 -4.44 -30.37
C GLY A 185 46.11 -3.55 -31.31
N LYS A 186 45.93 -2.23 -31.29
CA LYS A 186 46.79 -1.29 -32.03
C LYS A 186 48.17 -1.17 -31.38
N LYS A 187 48.22 -0.92 -30.06
CA LYS A 187 49.48 -0.85 -29.31
C LYS A 187 50.33 -2.12 -29.45
N LYS A 188 49.70 -3.30 -29.44
CA LYS A 188 50.40 -4.58 -29.62
C LYS A 188 50.99 -4.71 -31.04
N ARG A 189 50.22 -4.36 -32.06
CA ARG A 189 50.70 -4.33 -33.46
C ARG A 189 51.83 -3.33 -33.66
N ASP A 190 51.71 -2.14 -33.08
CA ASP A 190 52.75 -1.10 -33.14
C ASP A 190 54.02 -1.57 -32.41
N ALA A 191 53.89 -2.28 -31.28
CA ALA A 191 55.01 -2.88 -30.56
C ALA A 191 55.69 -4.02 -31.34
N GLU A 192 54.91 -4.94 -31.91
CA GLU A 192 55.43 -6.03 -32.76
C GLU A 192 56.15 -5.47 -34.00
N ALA A 193 55.61 -4.42 -34.63
CA ALA A 193 56.26 -3.72 -35.74
C ALA A 193 57.57 -3.03 -35.31
N ALA A 194 57.58 -2.37 -34.15
CA ALA A 194 58.80 -1.74 -33.61
C ALA A 194 59.88 -2.78 -33.25
N GLU A 195 59.51 -3.92 -32.67
CA GLU A 195 60.45 -5.03 -32.44
C GLU A 195 60.99 -5.60 -33.75
N PHE A 196 60.14 -5.76 -34.77
CA PHE A 196 60.58 -6.20 -36.09
C PHE A 196 61.59 -5.23 -36.71
N VAL A 197 61.32 -3.92 -36.66
CA VAL A 197 62.24 -2.89 -37.16
C VAL A 197 63.55 -2.90 -36.36
N ARG A 198 63.49 -3.02 -35.03
CA ARG A 198 64.68 -3.07 -34.17
C ARG A 198 65.55 -4.29 -34.47
N LYS A 199 64.93 -5.46 -34.69
CA LYS A 199 65.65 -6.70 -35.03
C LYS A 199 66.30 -6.61 -36.42
N LYS A 200 65.65 -5.93 -37.37
CA LYS A 200 66.21 -5.67 -38.71
C LYS A 200 67.44 -4.76 -38.66
N LEU A 201 67.38 -3.67 -37.88
CA LEU A 201 68.51 -2.76 -37.67
C LEU A 201 69.72 -3.44 -36.98
N LEU A 202 69.47 -4.34 -36.03
CA LEU A 202 70.52 -5.12 -35.37
C LEU A 202 71.16 -6.17 -36.31
N GLY A 203 70.41 -6.69 -37.28
CA GLY A 203 70.92 -7.59 -38.32
C GLY A 203 71.89 -6.90 -39.28
N ASP A 204 71.55 -5.69 -39.76
CA ASP A 204 72.42 -4.89 -40.64
C ASP A 204 73.75 -4.50 -39.96
N THR A 205 73.74 -4.25 -38.64
CA THR A 205 74.98 -3.91 -37.92
C THR A 205 75.96 -5.08 -37.77
N GLY A 206 75.47 -6.33 -37.82
CA GLY A 206 76.31 -7.53 -37.78
C GLY A 206 77.08 -7.74 -39.08
N GLU A 207 76.43 -7.53 -40.23
CA GLU A 207 77.06 -7.66 -41.56
C GLU A 207 78.13 -6.58 -41.79
N VAL A 208 77.93 -5.36 -41.29
CA VAL A 208 78.92 -4.28 -41.41
C VAL A 208 80.17 -4.56 -40.57
N GLN A 209 80.04 -5.13 -39.36
CA GLN A 209 81.20 -5.51 -38.54
C GLN A 209 81.95 -6.72 -39.09
N GLU A 210 81.27 -7.67 -39.71
CA GLU A 210 81.91 -8.82 -40.35
C GLU A 210 82.72 -8.40 -41.59
N ASN A 211 82.20 -7.46 -42.40
CA ASN A 211 82.95 -6.89 -43.52
C ASN A 211 84.11 -5.98 -43.11
N SER A 212 83.98 -5.19 -42.03
CA SER A 212 85.09 -4.37 -41.52
C SER A 212 86.19 -5.20 -40.84
N SER A 213 85.84 -6.29 -40.15
CA SER A 213 86.82 -7.19 -39.54
C SER A 213 87.45 -8.17 -40.54
N ALA A 214 86.86 -8.36 -41.72
CA ALA A 214 87.48 -9.04 -42.86
C ALA A 214 88.55 -8.19 -43.55
N TRP A 215 88.42 -6.85 -43.53
CA TRP A 215 89.43 -5.91 -44.05
C TRP A 215 90.68 -5.82 -43.16
N LEU A 216 90.53 -5.86 -41.83
CA LEU A 216 91.65 -5.79 -40.87
C LEU A 216 92.49 -7.08 -40.78
N ARG A 217 92.02 -8.21 -41.32
CA ARG A 217 92.75 -9.49 -41.34
C ARG A 217 93.55 -9.73 -42.62
N ARG A 218 93.55 -8.77 -43.56
CA ARG A 218 94.15 -8.90 -44.90
C ARG A 218 95.24 -7.86 -45.21
N SER A 219 95.73 -7.15 -44.19
CA SER A 219 96.89 -6.24 -44.20
C SER A 219 97.89 -6.68 -43.14
#